data_AF-A0AAU5AP90-F1
#
_entry.id   AF-A0AAU5AP90-F1
#
_cell.length_a   1.000
_cell.length_b   1.000
_cell.length_c   1.000
_cell.angle_alpha   90.00
_cell.angle_beta   90.00
_cell.angle_gamma   90.00
#
_symmetry.space_group_name_H-M   'P 1'
#
loop_
_entity.id
_entity.type
_entity.pdbx_description
1 polymer ?
#
loop_
_entity_poly.entity_id
_entity_poly.type
_entity_poly.pdbx_seq_one_letter_code
_entity_poly.pdbx_strand_id
1 'polypeptide(L)'
;MERYFWHLSGPQTDGLACVVCSANFLLKRIASVAVGRSPADESQVFACKETCAERIAEDAERMAREMRTATGTGAVGVPQGDDSPFGVDGPFGSLLRDLRTLAGTEALLTTSEDIPTIRFLLSLTARHAEAAMRLARVVLAQTPEGGE
;
A
#
# COMPACT_ATOMS: atom_id res chain seq x y z
N MET A 1 -1.61 -12.64 4.51
CA MET A 1 -0.56 -11.61 4.62
C MET A 1 0.19 -11.92 5.90
N GLU A 2 1.45 -12.35 5.80
CA GLU A 2 2.26 -12.65 6.99
C GLU A 2 2.65 -11.32 7.66
N ARG A 3 2.51 -11.25 9.00
CA ARG A 3 2.79 -10.05 9.78
C ARG A 3 4.13 -10.22 10.49
N TYR A 4 5.03 -9.25 10.29
CA TYR A 4 6.34 -9.22 10.93
C TYR A 4 6.33 -8.30 12.15
N PHE A 5 6.95 -8.75 13.25
CA PHE A 5 7.10 -8.00 14.48
C PHE A 5 8.56 -7.61 14.69
N TRP A 6 8.82 -6.32 14.89
CA TRP A 6 10.16 -5.75 15.05
C TRP A 6 10.41 -5.37 16.51
N HIS A 7 11.69 -5.17 16.86
CA HIS A 7 12.13 -4.79 18.22
C HIS A 7 11.71 -5.78 19.33
N LEU A 8 11.72 -7.07 18.99
CA LEU A 8 11.46 -8.15 19.94
C LEU A 8 12.69 -8.41 20.82
N SER A 9 12.45 -8.68 22.10
CA SER A 9 13.45 -9.27 22.98
C SER A 9 13.63 -10.77 22.67
N GLY A 10 14.78 -11.35 23.04
CA GLY A 10 15.07 -12.78 22.80
C GLY A 10 13.91 -13.72 23.16
N PRO A 11 13.35 -13.66 24.39
CA PRO A 11 12.22 -14.50 24.78
C PRO A 11 10.95 -14.31 23.94
N GLN A 12 10.74 -13.14 23.33
CA GLN A 12 9.59 -12.90 22.44
C GLN A 12 9.84 -13.47 21.05
N THR A 13 11.06 -13.35 20.54
CA THR A 13 11.50 -13.97 19.29
C THR A 13 11.40 -15.49 19.37
N ASP A 14 11.82 -16.08 20.49
CA ASP A 14 11.74 -17.53 20.73
C ASP A 14 10.30 -18.03 20.97
N GLY A 15 9.29 -17.14 20.95
CA GLY A 15 7.89 -17.48 21.18
C GLY A 15 7.54 -17.82 22.64
N LEU A 16 8.44 -17.54 23.58
CA LEU A 16 8.28 -17.84 25.02
C LEU A 16 7.60 -16.71 25.81
N ALA A 17 7.50 -15.52 25.23
CA ALA A 17 6.87 -14.36 25.84
C ALA A 17 5.93 -13.63 24.88
N CYS A 18 4.91 -12.99 25.44
CA CYS A 18 3.97 -12.18 24.68
C CYS A 18 4.67 -10.99 24.02
N VAL A 19 4.46 -10.79 22.72
CA VAL A 19 5.04 -9.65 21.97
C VAL A 19 4.52 -8.28 22.41
N VAL A 20 3.41 -8.22 23.16
CA VAL A 20 2.79 -6.96 23.62
C VAL A 20 3.15 -6.63 25.05
N CYS A 21 2.91 -7.55 25.99
CA CYS A 21 3.05 -7.30 27.42
C CYS A 21 4.29 -7.97 28.04
N SER A 22 5.09 -8.67 27.24
CA SER A 22 6.28 -9.40 27.68
C SER A 22 6.02 -10.46 28.77
N ALA A 23 4.76 -10.87 28.94
CA ALA A 23 4.41 -11.93 29.86
C ALA A 23 5.03 -13.25 29.39
N ASN A 24 5.83 -13.87 30.27
CA ASN A 24 6.46 -15.16 30.02
C ASN A 24 5.44 -16.30 30.17
N PHE A 25 5.23 -17.07 29.11
CA PHE A 25 4.25 -18.16 29.07
C PHE A 25 4.67 -19.41 29.86
N LEU A 26 5.97 -19.58 30.14
CA LEU A 26 6.47 -20.67 30.99
C LEU A 26 6.19 -20.39 32.47
N LEU A 27 6.26 -19.12 32.87
CA LEU A 27 6.06 -18.70 34.26
C LEU A 27 4.58 -18.46 34.60
N LYS A 28 3.81 -17.96 33.64
CA LYS A 28 2.38 -17.66 33.81
C LYS A 28 1.56 -18.59 32.92
N ARG A 29 0.58 -19.31 33.50
CA ARG A 29 -0.36 -20.17 32.76
C ARG A 29 -1.37 -19.34 31.96
N ILE A 30 -0.89 -18.68 30.91
CA ILE A 30 -1.70 -17.84 30.02
C ILE A 30 -1.80 -18.57 28.68
N ALA A 31 -3.02 -18.68 28.14
CA ALA A 31 -3.21 -19.20 26.79
C ALA A 31 -2.61 -18.25 25.77
N SER A 32 -1.82 -18.77 24.84
CA SER A 32 -1.18 -18.00 23.77
C SER A 32 -1.74 -18.35 22.39
N VAL A 33 -1.65 -17.40 21.47
CA VAL A 33 -2.02 -17.56 20.06
C VAL A 33 -0.91 -17.00 19.19
N ALA A 34 -0.62 -17.67 18.07
CA ALA A 34 0.35 -17.21 17.08
C ALA A 34 -0.18 -15.99 16.33
N VAL A 35 0.59 -14.91 16.28
CA VAL A 35 0.16 -13.61 15.72
C VAL A 35 1.00 -13.15 14.53
N GLY A 36 2.16 -13.77 14.29
CA GLY A 36 3.03 -13.40 13.18
C GLY A 36 4.39 -14.08 13.26
N ARG A 37 5.40 -13.45 12.65
CA ARG A 37 6.78 -13.92 12.65
C ARG A 37 7.78 -12.86 13.06
N SER A 38 8.93 -13.30 13.55
CA SER A 38 10.12 -12.48 13.68
C SER A 38 10.84 -12.39 12.33
N PRO A 39 11.29 -11.19 11.90
CA PRO A 39 12.01 -11.01 10.65
C PRO A 39 13.48 -11.44 10.71
N ALA A 40 14.04 -11.68 11.90
CA ALA A 40 15.45 -12.06 12.05
C ALA A 40 15.70 -13.54 11.70
N ASP A 41 14.73 -14.39 12.00
CA ASP A 41 14.85 -15.85 12.03
C ASP A 41 13.56 -16.56 11.55
N GLU A 42 12.55 -15.82 11.09
CA GLU A 42 11.24 -16.30 10.62
C GLU A 42 10.45 -17.14 11.64
N SER A 43 10.85 -17.12 12.90
CA SER A 43 10.21 -17.84 13.99
C SER A 43 8.81 -17.30 14.26
N GLN A 44 7.90 -18.19 14.66
CA GLN A 44 6.53 -17.80 15.02
C GLN A 44 6.51 -17.08 16.36
N VAL A 45 5.82 -15.94 16.41
CA VAL A 45 5.69 -15.13 17.63
C VAL A 45 4.26 -15.17 18.16
N PHE A 46 4.13 -15.04 19.48
CA PHE A 46 2.89 -15.31 20.20
C PHE A 46 2.41 -14.12 21.03
N ALA A 47 1.10 -14.03 21.22
CA ALA A 47 0.46 -13.07 22.13
C ALA A 47 -0.51 -13.78 23.08
N CYS A 48 -0.81 -13.15 24.22
CA CYS A 48 -1.86 -13.62 25.12
C CYS A 48 -3.22 -13.63 24.39
N LYS A 49 -3.92 -14.76 24.43
CA LYS A 49 -5.15 -15.03 23.66
C LYS A 49 -6.25 -14.00 23.84
N GLU A 50 -6.41 -13.46 25.05
CA GLU A 50 -7.48 -12.53 25.38
C GLU A 50 -7.04 -11.10 25.00
N THR A 51 -6.52 -10.33 25.95
CA THR A 51 -6.34 -8.88 25.79
C THR A 51 -5.29 -8.49 24.75
N CYS A 52 -4.22 -9.27 24.58
CA CYS A 52 -3.10 -8.87 23.72
C CYS A 52 -3.38 -9.19 22.25
N ALA A 53 -4.00 -10.33 21.96
CA ALA A 53 -4.40 -10.69 20.60
C ALA A 53 -5.50 -9.75 20.07
N GLU A 54 -6.48 -9.39 20.91
CA GLU A 54 -7.53 -8.43 20.55
C GLU A 54 -6.93 -7.04 20.22
N ARG A 55 -6.05 -6.51 21.08
CA ARG A 55 -5.35 -5.24 20.80
C ARG A 55 -4.56 -5.26 19.50
N ILE A 56 -3.86 -6.36 19.21
CA ILE A 56 -3.11 -6.52 17.96
C ILE A 56 -4.04 -6.49 16.75
N ALA A 57 -5.25 -7.07 16.86
CA ALA A 57 -6.26 -7.07 15.81
C ALA A 57 -6.85 -5.67 15.61
N GLU A 58 -7.25 -4.99 16.68
CA GLU A 58 -7.75 -3.62 16.65
C GLU A 58 -6.73 -2.65 16.05
N ASP A 59 -5.46 -2.76 16.44
CA ASP A 59 -4.38 -1.95 15.88
C ASP A 59 -4.17 -2.24 14.39
N ALA A 60 -4.28 -3.51 13.98
CA ALA A 60 -4.19 -3.89 12.56
C ALA A 60 -5.33 -3.28 11.75
N GLU A 61 -6.55 -3.32 12.27
CA GLU A 61 -7.72 -2.76 11.61
C GLU A 61 -7.64 -1.24 11.54
N ARG A 62 -7.16 -0.58 12.60
CA ARG A 62 -6.91 0.86 12.62
C ARG A 62 -5.87 1.23 11.56
N MET A 63 -4.72 0.57 11.55
CA MET A 63 -3.68 0.81 10.54
C MET A 63 -4.18 0.52 9.12
N ALA A 64 -4.95 -0.56 8.91
CA ALA A 64 -5.51 -0.89 7.61
C ALA A 64 -6.56 0.15 7.16
N ARG A 65 -7.27 0.78 8.10
CA ARG A 65 -8.21 1.87 7.82
C ARG A 65 -7.45 3.14 7.47
N GLU A 66 -6.43 3.50 8.24
CA GLU A 66 -5.55 4.63 7.99
C GLU A 66 -4.82 4.50 6.63
N MET A 67 -4.30 3.30 6.32
CA MET A 67 -3.71 3.02 5.01
C MET A 67 -4.74 3.16 3.89
N ARG A 68 -5.96 2.60 4.05
CA ARG A 68 -7.04 2.78 3.06
C ARG A 68 -7.40 4.25 2.83
N THR A 69 -7.39 5.07 3.88
CA THR A 69 -7.61 6.52 3.76
C THR A 69 -6.42 7.23 3.12
N ALA A 70 -5.19 6.80 3.40
CA ALA A 70 -3.98 7.42 2.87
C ALA A 70 -3.70 7.05 1.41
N THR A 71 -4.14 5.86 0.96
CA THR A 71 -3.90 5.39 -0.42
C THR A 71 -5.03 5.72 -1.39
N GLY A 72 -6.10 6.40 -0.96
CA GLY A 72 -7.23 6.79 -1.82
C GLY A 72 -7.94 5.63 -2.52
N THR A 73 -7.64 4.37 -2.16
CA THR A 73 -8.15 3.15 -2.83
C THR A 73 -9.37 2.56 -2.14
N GLY A 74 -10.05 3.34 -1.32
CA GLY A 74 -11.30 2.96 -0.71
C GLY A 74 -12.46 3.76 -1.25
N ALA A 75 -12.93 3.48 -2.47
CA ALA A 75 -14.36 3.46 -2.77
C ALA A 75 -14.71 2.94 -4.19
N VAL A 76 -15.33 1.76 -4.27
CA VAL A 76 -16.54 1.63 -5.08
C VAL A 76 -17.64 2.25 -4.23
N GLY A 77 -17.75 3.57 -4.31
CA GLY A 77 -18.58 4.39 -3.44
C GLY A 77 -18.33 5.84 -3.80
N VAL A 78 -19.34 6.45 -4.39
CA VAL A 78 -19.46 7.88 -4.71
C VAL A 78 -18.49 8.77 -3.90
N PRO A 79 -17.56 9.49 -4.55
CA PRO A 79 -16.69 10.41 -3.84
C PRO A 79 -17.55 11.56 -3.28
N GLN A 80 -17.61 11.66 -1.96
CA GLN A 80 -18.05 12.83 -1.21
C GLN A 80 -16.84 13.37 -0.44
N GLY A 81 -15.79 13.72 -1.18
CA GLY A 81 -14.82 14.73 -0.83
C GLY A 81 -14.80 15.73 -1.97
N ASP A 82 -14.42 16.97 -1.72
CA ASP A 82 -14.29 18.01 -2.74
C ASP A 82 -13.12 17.65 -3.70
N ASP A 83 -13.33 16.61 -4.52
CA ASP A 83 -12.41 16.10 -5.53
C ASP A 83 -12.38 17.13 -6.65
N SER A 84 -11.70 18.22 -6.39
CA SER A 84 -11.35 19.18 -7.42
C SER A 84 -10.75 18.37 -8.57
N PRO A 85 -11.31 18.46 -9.79
CA PRO A 85 -10.80 17.69 -10.93
C PRO A 85 -9.31 17.99 -11.22
N PHE A 86 -8.82 19.12 -10.68
CA PHE A 86 -7.45 19.60 -10.74
C PHE A 86 -6.59 19.30 -9.50
N GLY A 87 -7.12 18.57 -8.51
CA GLY A 87 -6.39 18.17 -7.31
C GLY A 87 -5.24 17.20 -7.62
N VAL A 88 -4.28 17.11 -6.68
CA VAL A 88 -3.10 16.22 -6.78
C VAL A 88 -3.50 14.75 -6.94
N ASP A 89 -4.58 14.35 -6.26
CA ASP A 89 -5.17 13.00 -6.36
C ASP A 89 -6.35 12.93 -7.34
N GLY A 90 -6.69 14.05 -7.97
CA GLY A 90 -7.75 14.15 -8.97
C GLY A 90 -7.38 13.54 -10.34
N PRO A 91 -8.33 13.53 -11.29
CA PRO A 91 -8.11 13.03 -12.65
C PRO A 91 -6.99 13.78 -13.38
N PHE A 92 -6.83 15.08 -13.16
CA PHE A 92 -5.73 15.87 -13.73
C PHE A 92 -4.36 15.51 -13.13
N GLY A 93 -4.27 15.38 -11.81
CA GLY A 93 -3.02 14.96 -11.14
C GLY A 93 -2.58 13.56 -11.58
N SER A 94 -3.54 12.66 -11.76
CA SER A 94 -3.31 11.31 -12.30
C SER A 94 -2.87 11.35 -13.77
N LEU A 95 -3.48 12.19 -14.60
CA LEU A 95 -3.04 12.41 -15.99
C LEU A 95 -1.58 12.89 -16.06
N LEU A 96 -1.19 13.86 -15.24
CA LEU A 96 0.19 14.36 -15.20
C LEU A 96 1.20 13.28 -14.79
N ARG A 97 0.82 12.36 -13.90
CA ARG A 97 1.67 11.22 -13.52
C ARG A 97 1.85 10.24 -14.68
N ASP A 98 0.79 9.92 -15.42
CA ASP A 98 0.87 9.06 -16.61
C ASP A 98 1.72 9.71 -17.71
N LEU A 99 1.55 11.01 -17.97
CA LEU A 99 2.35 11.75 -18.95
C LEU A 99 3.85 11.80 -18.58
N ARG A 100 4.18 11.99 -17.30
CA ARG A 100 5.58 11.93 -16.82
C ARG A 100 6.17 10.53 -17.00
N THR A 101 5.37 9.50 -16.77
CA THR A 101 5.80 8.11 -16.98
C THR A 101 6.11 7.87 -18.46
N LEU A 102 5.25 8.35 -19.37
CA LEU A 102 5.47 8.26 -20.81
C LEU A 102 6.74 9.00 -21.28
N ALA A 103 6.99 10.20 -20.76
CA ALA A 103 8.22 10.94 -21.06
C ALA A 103 9.48 10.19 -20.54
N GLY A 104 9.38 9.56 -19.38
CA GLY A 104 10.45 8.71 -18.85
C GLY A 104 10.69 7.45 -19.69
N THR A 105 9.63 6.77 -20.14
CA THR A 105 9.77 5.58 -21.00
C THR A 105 10.33 5.93 -22.37
N GLU A 106 9.96 7.09 -22.94
CA GLU A 106 10.57 7.61 -24.17
C GLU A 106 12.10 7.78 -24.01
N ALA A 107 12.54 8.45 -22.95
CA ALA A 107 13.97 8.65 -22.69
C ALA A 107 14.74 7.33 -22.53
N LEU A 108 14.12 6.30 -21.94
CA LEU A 108 14.74 4.98 -21.82
C LEU A 108 14.74 4.20 -23.15
N LEU A 109 13.69 4.32 -23.96
CA LEU A 109 13.62 3.67 -25.27
C LEU A 109 14.69 4.19 -26.25
N THR A 110 15.08 5.47 -26.13
CA THR A 110 16.13 6.04 -26.99
C THR A 110 17.54 5.57 -26.65
N THR A 111 17.75 5.01 -25.45
CA THR A 111 19.06 4.60 -24.94
C THR A 111 19.21 3.09 -24.76
N SER A 112 18.09 2.35 -24.75
CA SER A 112 18.09 0.90 -24.53
C SER A 112 18.30 0.12 -25.83
N GLU A 113 19.29 -0.77 -25.84
CA GLU A 113 19.55 -1.70 -26.95
C GLU A 113 19.11 -3.14 -26.64
N ASP A 114 18.78 -3.43 -25.37
CA ASP A 114 18.37 -4.76 -24.92
C ASP A 114 16.90 -5.07 -25.26
N ILE A 115 16.68 -6.15 -26.01
CA ILE A 115 15.35 -6.54 -26.54
C ILE A 115 14.31 -6.79 -25.42
N PRO A 116 14.60 -7.58 -24.37
CA PRO A 116 13.72 -7.71 -23.20
C PRO A 116 13.32 -6.36 -22.58
N THR A 117 14.29 -5.47 -22.39
CA THR A 117 14.04 -4.13 -21.83
C THR A 117 13.15 -3.30 -22.75
N ILE A 118 13.40 -3.30 -24.05
CA ILE A 118 12.54 -2.61 -25.04
C ILE A 118 11.11 -3.15 -24.98
N ARG A 119 10.91 -4.47 -24.93
CA ARG A 119 9.56 -5.07 -24.84
C ARG A 119 8.83 -4.64 -23.57
N PHE A 120 9.53 -4.61 -22.45
CA PHE A 120 8.98 -4.13 -21.18
C PHE A 120 8.57 -2.65 -21.29
N LEU A 121 9.46 -1.77 -21.77
CA LEU A 121 9.20 -0.34 -21.92
C LEU A 121 8.04 -0.05 -22.89
N LEU A 122 7.93 -0.81 -23.99
CA LEU A 122 6.80 -0.70 -24.91
C LEU A 122 5.48 -1.13 -24.26
N SER A 123 5.46 -2.21 -23.48
CA SER A 123 4.26 -2.64 -22.75
C SER A 123 3.81 -1.61 -21.71
N LEU A 124 4.78 -0.99 -21.02
CA LEU A 124 4.53 0.07 -20.04
C LEU A 124 3.97 1.31 -20.73
N THR A 125 4.58 1.71 -21.85
CA THR A 125 4.14 2.83 -22.68
C THR A 125 2.70 2.64 -23.15
N ALA A 126 2.35 1.45 -23.68
CA ALA A 126 0.99 1.17 -24.14
C ALA A 126 -0.06 1.33 -23.02
N ARG A 127 0.24 0.78 -21.83
CA ARG A 127 -0.66 0.85 -20.67
C ARG A 127 -0.87 2.30 -20.18
N HIS A 128 0.20 3.07 -20.08
CA HIS A 128 0.11 4.46 -19.61
C HIS A 128 -0.47 5.40 -20.67
N ALA A 129 -0.27 5.12 -21.97
CA ALA A 129 -0.89 5.88 -23.05
C ALA A 129 -2.43 5.72 -23.04
N GLU A 130 -2.93 4.50 -22.83
CA GLU A 130 -4.37 4.25 -22.69
C GLU A 130 -4.96 4.96 -21.47
N ALA A 131 -4.28 4.87 -20.31
CA ALA A 131 -4.70 5.53 -19.08
C ALA A 131 -4.74 7.06 -19.24
N ALA A 132 -3.66 7.65 -19.78
CA ALA A 132 -3.56 9.08 -20.05
C ALA A 132 -4.66 9.55 -21.02
N MET A 133 -4.89 8.81 -22.11
CA MET A 133 -5.94 9.14 -23.08
C MET A 133 -7.33 9.16 -22.44
N ARG A 134 -7.65 8.15 -21.62
CA ARG A 134 -8.93 8.08 -20.92
C ARG A 134 -9.09 9.23 -19.93
N LEU A 135 -8.06 9.55 -19.15
CA LEU A 135 -8.09 10.65 -18.18
C LEU A 135 -8.15 12.02 -18.86
N ALA A 136 -7.43 12.22 -19.97
CA ALA A 136 -7.49 13.45 -20.75
C ALA A 136 -8.93 13.73 -21.22
N ARG A 137 -9.68 12.71 -21.66
CA ARG A 137 -11.10 12.85 -22.01
C ARG A 137 -11.97 13.26 -20.83
N VAL A 138 -11.71 12.70 -19.64
CA VAL A 138 -12.45 13.07 -18.42
C VAL A 138 -12.18 14.52 -18.04
N VAL A 139 -10.91 14.93 -18.03
CA VAL A 139 -10.52 16.31 -17.73
C VAL A 139 -11.12 17.28 -18.76
N LEU A 140 -11.05 16.95 -20.05
CA LEU A 140 -11.65 17.76 -21.12
C LEU A 140 -13.16 17.93 -20.94
N ALA A 141 -13.88 16.88 -20.55
CA ALA A 141 -15.32 16.97 -20.28
C ALA A 141 -15.65 17.80 -19.03
N GLN A 142 -14.70 17.95 -18.11
CA GLN A 142 -14.85 18.72 -16.87
C GLN A 142 -14.39 20.18 -17.00
N THR A 143 -13.58 20.50 -18.01
CA THR A 143 -13.27 21.88 -18.41
C THR A 143 -14.38 22.40 -19.33
N PRO A 144 -15.31 23.25 -18.87
CA PRO A 144 -16.23 23.91 -19.78
C PRO A 144 -15.42 24.78 -20.76
N GLU A 145 -15.75 24.71 -22.05
CA GLU A 145 -15.35 25.74 -23.00
C GLU A 145 -16.06 27.04 -22.58
N GLY A 146 -15.34 27.99 -21.96
CA GLY A 146 -15.95 29.23 -21.47
C GLY A 146 -14.95 30.38 -21.41
N GLY A 147 -14.97 31.22 -22.45
CA GLY A 147 -14.21 32.45 -22.55
C GLY A 147 -14.43 33.24 -23.85
N GLU A 148 -15.69 33.46 -24.25
CA GLU A 148 -16.15 34.76 -24.74
C GLU A 148 -17.04 35.38 -23.65
#